data_AF-A0A1J3FWR8-F1
#
_entry.id   AF-A0A1J3FWR8-F1
#
_cell.length_a   1.000
_cell.length_b   1.000
_cell.length_c   1.000
_cell.angle_alpha   90.00
_cell.angle_beta   90.00
_cell.angle_gamma   90.00
#
_symmetry.space_group_name_H-M   'P 1'
#
loop_
_entity.id
_entity.type
_entity.pdbx_description
1 polymer ?
#
loop_
_entity_poly.entity_id
_entity_poly.type
_entity_poly.pdbx_seq_one_letter_code
_entity_poly.pdbx_strand_id
1 'polypeptide(L)'
;VAKDGSGQFSTVQAAIDVAGRRKVTSGRFVIYVKRGIYQENINVRLNNDNIMLVGDGMRSTIITGGRSVKGGYTTYNSATAGIEGLHFIAKGLTFRNT
;
A
#
# COMPACT_ATOMS: atom_id res chain seq x y z
N VAL A 1 -7.91 -0.39 -7.13
CA VAL A 1 -7.69 -1.72 -6.51
C VAL A 1 -9.00 -2.20 -5.91
N ALA A 2 -9.42 -3.43 -6.19
CA ALA A 2 -10.66 -4.00 -5.66
C ALA A 2 -10.57 -5.53 -5.56
N LYS A 3 -10.99 -6.11 -4.42
CA LYS A 3 -10.96 -7.58 -4.23
C LYS A 3 -12.07 -8.32 -4.98
N ASP A 4 -13.16 -7.61 -5.30
CA ASP A 4 -14.32 -8.14 -6.02
C ASP A 4 -14.11 -8.21 -7.55
N GLY A 5 -12.91 -7.90 -8.03
CA GLY A 5 -12.57 -7.88 -9.45
C GLY A 5 -13.05 -6.64 -10.21
N SER A 6 -13.77 -5.70 -9.56
CA SER A 6 -14.29 -4.49 -10.20
C SER A 6 -13.24 -3.39 -10.45
N GLY A 7 -11.97 -3.69 -10.23
CA GLY A 7 -10.86 -2.75 -10.35
C GLY A 7 -9.71 -3.32 -11.19
N GLN A 8 -8.79 -2.44 -11.59
CA GLN A 8 -7.64 -2.81 -12.44
C GLN A 8 -6.64 -3.78 -11.77
N PHE A 9 -6.64 -3.83 -10.44
CA PHE A 9 -5.74 -4.66 -9.65
C PHE A 9 -6.49 -5.27 -8.47
N SER A 10 -6.13 -6.50 -8.11
CA SER A 10 -6.64 -7.23 -6.94
C SER A 10 -5.84 -6.95 -5.66
N THR A 11 -4.57 -6.53 -5.78
CA THR A 11 -3.68 -6.20 -4.65
C THR A 11 -3.22 -4.74 -4.70
N VAL A 12 -2.87 -4.20 -3.53
CA VAL A 12 -2.36 -2.83 -3.41
C VAL A 12 -0.92 -2.76 -3.93
N GLN A 13 -0.09 -3.77 -3.63
CA GLN A 13 1.30 -3.78 -4.10
C GLN A 13 1.41 -3.77 -5.63
N ALA A 14 0.56 -4.52 -6.35
CA ALA A 14 0.61 -4.54 -7.82
C ALA A 14 0.35 -3.15 -8.43
N ALA A 15 -0.54 -2.36 -7.81
CA ALA A 15 -0.79 -0.98 -8.24
C ALA A 15 0.41 -0.06 -7.94
N ILE A 16 1.08 -0.25 -6.78
CA ILE A 16 2.30 0.49 -6.43
C ILE A 16 3.44 0.16 -7.40
N ASP A 17 3.59 -1.10 -7.79
CA ASP A 17 4.64 -1.56 -8.71
C ASP A 17 4.48 -0.93 -10.10
N VAL A 18 3.24 -0.76 -10.57
CA VAL A 18 2.96 -0.03 -11.82
C VAL A 18 3.35 1.44 -11.70
N ALA A 19 3.07 2.07 -10.56
CA ALA A 19 3.48 3.45 -10.31
C ALA A 19 5.01 3.61 -10.30
N GLY A 20 5.75 2.60 -9.82
CA GLY A 20 7.21 2.59 -9.79
C GLY A 20 7.88 2.47 -11.17
N ARG A 21 7.13 2.09 -12.23
CA ARG A 21 7.64 2.01 -13.61
C ARG A 21 7.56 3.35 -14.35
N ARG A 22 7.01 4.39 -13.74
CA ARG A 22 6.90 5.72 -14.36
C ARG A 22 8.30 6.33 -14.54
N LYS A 23 8.57 6.83 -15.75
CA LYS A 23 9.82 7.53 -16.07
C LYS A 23 9.91 8.92 -15.44
N VAL A 24 8.77 9.53 -15.12
CA VAL A 24 8.67 10.88 -14.54
C VAL A 24 7.73 10.84 -13.34
N THR A 25 8.18 11.36 -12.20
CA THR A 25 7.44 11.36 -10.92
C THR A 25 6.80 12.72 -10.59
N SER A 26 6.80 13.69 -11.51
CA SER A 26 6.30 15.06 -11.25
C SER A 26 4.81 15.14 -10.89
N GLY A 27 4.02 14.13 -11.26
CA GLY A 27 2.59 14.04 -10.93
C GLY A 27 2.30 13.05 -9.79
N ARG A 28 1.30 13.38 -8.97
CA ARG A 28 0.77 12.49 -7.94
C ARG A 28 0.10 11.27 -8.56
N PHE A 29 0.50 10.08 -8.15
CA PHE A 29 -0.14 8.82 -8.57
C PHE A 29 -1.14 8.38 -7.52
N VAL A 30 -2.42 8.52 -7.85
CA VAL A 30 -3.51 8.19 -6.93
C VAL A 30 -3.93 6.74 -7.15
N ILE A 31 -3.79 5.93 -6.10
CA ILE A 31 -4.27 4.55 -6.04
C ILE A 31 -5.50 4.54 -5.14
N TYR A 32 -6.66 4.39 -5.77
CA TYR A 32 -7.92 4.19 -5.07
C TYR A 32 -8.09 2.70 -4.70
N VAL A 33 -8.31 2.44 -3.41
CA VAL A 33 -8.42 1.11 -2.82
C VAL A 33 -9.83 0.95 -2.24
N LYS A 34 -10.67 0.19 -2.95
CA LYS A 34 -12.04 -0.07 -2.50
C LYS A 34 -12.05 -0.79 -1.15
N ARG A 35 -13.21 -0.77 -0.50
CA ARG A 35 -13.44 -1.49 0.76
C ARG A 35 -13.02 -2.95 0.67
N GLY A 36 -12.44 -3.45 1.74
CA GLY A 36 -11.94 -4.81 1.84
C GLY A 36 -10.80 -4.93 2.84
N ILE A 37 -10.51 -6.18 3.22
CA ILE A 37 -9.35 -6.54 4.01
C ILE A 37 -8.29 -7.11 3.06
N TYR A 38 -7.19 -6.39 2.92
CA TYR A 38 -6.06 -6.74 2.07
C TYR A 38 -4.96 -7.34 2.94
N GLN A 39 -4.78 -8.65 2.86
CA GLN A 39 -3.73 -9.38 3.60
C GLN A 39 -2.44 -9.38 2.79
N GLU A 40 -1.65 -8.32 2.94
CA GLU A 40 -0.41 -8.10 2.19
C GLU A 40 0.54 -7.17 2.95
N ASN A 41 1.84 -7.33 2.70
CA ASN A 41 2.86 -6.35 3.09
C ASN A 41 3.19 -5.50 1.87
N ILE A 42 3.00 -4.17 1.96
CA ILE A 42 3.27 -3.24 0.87
C ILE A 42 4.59 -2.49 1.07
N ASN A 43 5.25 -2.14 -0.03
CA ASN A 43 6.44 -1.30 -0.06
C ASN A 43 6.35 -0.24 -1.16
N VAL A 44 6.43 1.03 -0.75
CA VAL A 44 6.70 2.16 -1.65
C VAL A 44 8.20 2.39 -1.62
N ARG A 45 8.91 1.79 -2.57
CA ARG A 45 10.38 1.79 -2.63
C ARG A 45 10.96 3.18 -2.88
N LEU A 46 12.25 3.34 -2.57
CA LEU A 46 13.04 4.51 -2.96
C LEU A 46 12.82 4.87 -4.44
N ASN A 47 12.73 6.18 -4.72
CA ASN A 47 12.47 6.77 -6.04
C ASN A 47 11.05 6.52 -6.61
N ASN A 48 10.18 5.81 -5.90
CA ASN A 48 8.75 5.74 -6.25
C ASN A 48 7.96 6.83 -5.51
N ASP A 49 8.19 8.07 -5.91
CA ASP A 49 7.67 9.25 -5.20
C ASP A 49 6.23 9.62 -5.60
N ASN A 50 5.63 10.49 -4.79
CA ASN A 50 4.32 11.11 -5.03
C ASN A 50 3.16 10.08 -5.13
N ILE A 51 3.25 8.98 -4.39
CA ILE A 51 2.16 8.00 -4.29
C ILE A 51 1.12 8.47 -3.29
N MET A 52 -0.16 8.38 -3.66
CA MET A 52 -1.29 8.61 -2.77
C MET A 52 -2.20 7.39 -2.73
N LEU A 53 -2.39 6.80 -1.55
CA LEU A 53 -3.41 5.77 -1.32
C LEU A 53 -4.69 6.41 -0.78
N VAL A 54 -5.82 6.07 -1.38
CA VAL A 54 -7.15 6.55 -0.94
C VAL A 54 -8.08 5.37 -0.76
N GLY A 55 -8.58 5.16 0.45
CA GLY A 55 -9.56 4.11 0.74
C GLY A 55 -11.00 4.62 0.81
N ASP A 56 -11.95 3.69 0.88
CA ASP A 56 -13.38 3.95 1.09
C ASP A 56 -13.73 4.43 2.51
N GLY A 57 -12.78 4.34 3.43
CA GLY A 57 -12.96 4.71 4.83
C GLY A 57 -12.04 3.91 5.73
N MET A 58 -11.61 4.52 6.84
CA MET A 58 -10.64 3.89 7.76
C MET A 58 -11.10 2.53 8.28
N ARG A 59 -12.40 2.35 8.51
CA ARG A 59 -12.97 1.06 8.99
C ARG A 59 -13.30 0.08 7.86
N SER A 60 -13.28 0.53 6.61
CA SER A 60 -13.76 -0.22 5.45
C SER A 60 -12.63 -0.72 4.56
N THR A 61 -11.52 0.02 4.46
CA THR A 61 -10.32 -0.36 3.71
C THR A 61 -9.18 -0.62 4.69
N ILE A 62 -8.79 -1.88 4.83
CA ILE A 62 -7.76 -2.31 5.80
C ILE A 62 -6.66 -3.06 5.05
N ILE A 63 -5.42 -2.61 5.16
CA ILE A 63 -4.24 -3.33 4.71
C ILE A 63 -3.58 -3.92 5.96
N THR A 64 -3.47 -5.25 6.01
CA THR A 64 -3.08 -5.99 7.21
C THR A 64 -1.96 -6.98 6.91
N GLY A 65 -0.94 -7.01 7.76
CA GLY A 65 0.13 -8.01 7.76
C GLY A 65 0.22 -8.71 9.11
N GLY A 66 1.16 -9.66 9.25
CA GLY A 66 1.38 -10.42 10.48
C GLY A 66 2.85 -10.81 10.72
N ARG A 67 3.78 -9.99 10.21
CA ARG A 67 5.22 -10.22 10.39
C ARG A 67 5.68 -9.69 11.74
N SER A 68 6.58 -10.40 12.39
CA SER A 68 7.12 -10.05 13.70
C SER A 68 8.54 -10.58 13.91
N VAL A 69 9.24 -10.05 14.92
CA VAL A 69 10.56 -10.57 15.32
C VAL A 69 10.51 -12.02 15.77
N LYS A 70 9.46 -12.40 16.52
CA LYS A 70 9.22 -13.79 16.90
C LYS A 70 9.03 -14.70 15.67
N GLY A 71 8.49 -14.16 14.58
CA GLY A 71 8.34 -14.85 13.30
C GLY A 71 9.60 -14.84 12.41
N GLY A 72 10.76 -14.40 12.91
CA GLY A 72 12.03 -14.39 12.18
C GLY A 72 12.28 -13.16 11.30
N TYR A 73 11.45 -12.12 11.39
CA TYR A 73 11.66 -10.86 10.67
C TYR A 73 12.47 -9.88 11.51
N THR A 74 13.23 -8.99 10.87
CA THR A 74 13.80 -7.84 11.58
C THR A 74 12.67 -6.85 11.92
N THR A 75 12.89 -5.95 12.89
CA THR A 75 11.94 -4.87 13.18
C THR A 75 11.60 -4.09 11.90
N TYR A 76 12.61 -3.75 11.10
CA TYR A 76 12.44 -3.08 9.80
C TYR A 76 11.56 -3.89 8.83
N ASN A 77 11.89 -5.18 8.61
CA ASN A 77 11.20 -6.04 7.65
C ASN A 77 9.83 -6.55 8.12
N SER A 78 9.42 -6.21 9.35
CA SER A 78 8.13 -6.59 9.92
C SER A 78 6.99 -5.61 9.59
N ALA A 79 7.30 -4.44 9.01
CA ALA A 79 6.30 -3.43 8.66
C ALA A 79 5.24 -3.98 7.68
N THR A 80 3.97 -3.70 7.95
CA THR A 80 2.86 -3.97 7.01
C THR A 80 2.90 -3.02 5.82
N ALA A 81 3.32 -1.78 6.04
CA ALA A 81 3.56 -0.80 4.98
C ALA A 81 4.94 -0.17 5.20
N GLY A 82 5.89 -0.47 4.31
CA GLY A 82 7.19 0.20 4.23
C GLY A 82 7.14 1.35 3.23
N ILE A 83 7.46 2.57 3.67
CA ILE A 83 7.35 3.78 2.86
C ILE A 83 8.73 4.46 2.82
N GLU A 84 9.41 4.34 1.68
CA GLU A 84 10.72 4.93 1.41
C GLU A 84 10.62 6.06 0.37
N GLY A 85 9.62 6.02 -0.51
CA GLY A 85 9.35 7.06 -1.51
C GLY A 85 8.86 8.38 -0.89
N LEU A 86 9.30 9.50 -1.45
CA LEU A 86 8.99 10.84 -0.96
C LEU A 86 7.54 11.25 -1.28
N HIS A 87 7.01 12.16 -0.45
CA HIS A 87 5.68 12.76 -0.61
C HIS A 87 4.52 11.76 -0.64
N PHE A 88 4.68 10.63 0.07
CA PHE A 88 3.62 9.65 0.24
C PHE A 88 2.43 10.23 1.02
N ILE A 89 1.21 9.93 0.58
CA ILE A 89 -0.03 10.29 1.27
C ILE A 89 -0.92 9.05 1.41
N ALA A 90 -1.53 8.86 2.57
CA ALA A 90 -2.61 7.90 2.75
C ALA A 90 -3.83 8.58 3.39
N LYS A 91 -5.03 8.31 2.86
CA LYS A 91 -6.29 8.83 3.40
C LYS A 91 -7.38 7.76 3.35
N GLY A 92 -8.20 7.70 4.39
CA GLY A 92 -9.41 6.86 4.38
C GLY A 92 -9.14 5.36 4.37
N LEU A 93 -8.05 4.91 5.00
CA LEU A 93 -7.71 3.49 5.14
C LEU A 93 -6.96 3.24 6.44
N THR A 94 -6.82 1.96 6.82
CA THR A 94 -6.06 1.51 8.00
C THR A 94 -4.89 0.63 7.58
N PHE A 95 -3.72 0.87 8.18
CA PHE A 95 -2.63 -0.10 8.21
C PHE A 95 -2.64 -0.82 9.56
N ARG A 96 -2.51 -2.15 9.55
CA ARG A 96 -2.58 -2.97 10.77
C ARG A 96 -1.58 -4.12 10.73
N ASN A 97 -0.92 -4.39 11.84
CA ASN A 97 -0.18 -5.64 12.06
C ASN A 97 -0.96 -6.47 13.09
N THR A 98 -1.29 -7.72 12.76
CA THR A 98 -2.07 -8.67 13.58
C THR A 98 -1.29 -9.94 13.80
#